data_AF-A0A0S1GNJ2-F1
#
_entry.id   AF-A0A0S1GNJ2-F1
#
_cell.length_a   1.000
_cell.length_b   1.000
_cell.length_c   1.000
_cell.angle_alpha   90.00
_cell.angle_beta   90.00
_cell.angle_gamma   90.00
#
_symmetry.space_group_name_H-M   'P 1'
#
loop_
_entity.id
_entity.type
_entity.pdbx_description
1 polymer ?
#
loop_
_entity_poly.entity_id
_entity_poly.type
_entity_poly.pdbx_seq_one_letter_code
_entity_poly.pdbx_strand_id
1 'polypeptide(L)'
;MSKILDMAKGFEQSSKQQANDIEGKLGSVFEAHERAIKKALNSSEQSIKDAIHDQQSQIGWILVKNWGWMLVCGLFLLSAMSGILWYQGKLIAERYATLETLKAKGGALTTATCGDDRKLCILMDEKEGKFEGGYRIPKGY
;
A
#
# COMPACT_ATOMS: atom_id res chain seq x y z
N MET A 1 4.89 -42.29 -90.31
CA MET A 1 4.65 -42.49 -88.87
C MET A 1 5.81 -42.03 -87.97
N SER A 2 7.07 -41.99 -88.42
CA SER A 2 8.22 -41.63 -87.56
C SER A 2 8.22 -40.21 -86.97
N LYS A 3 7.63 -39.22 -87.66
CA LYS A 3 7.66 -37.81 -87.23
C LYS A 3 6.78 -37.49 -86.02
N ILE A 4 5.68 -38.23 -85.85
CA ILE A 4 4.77 -38.08 -84.70
C ILE A 4 5.37 -38.72 -83.45
N LEU A 5 6.05 -39.86 -83.61
CA LEU A 5 6.74 -40.54 -82.52
C LEU A 5 7.90 -39.68 -81.97
N ASP A 6 8.66 -39.06 -82.87
CA ASP A 6 9.79 -38.19 -82.52
C ASP A 6 9.32 -36.92 -81.78
N MET A 7 8.21 -36.32 -82.23
CA MET A 7 7.56 -35.22 -81.52
C MET A 7 7.02 -35.63 -80.15
N ALA A 8 6.38 -36.79 -80.02
CA ALA A 8 5.88 -37.29 -78.75
C ALA A 8 7.02 -37.51 -77.74
N LYS A 9 8.15 -38.05 -78.20
CA LYS A 9 9.34 -38.27 -77.38
C LYS A 9 10.01 -36.96 -76.95
N GLY A 10 10.05 -35.97 -77.85
CA GLY A 10 10.50 -34.61 -77.53
C GLY A 10 9.57 -33.92 -76.52
N PHE A 11 8.26 -34.14 -76.61
CA PHE A 11 7.27 -33.63 -75.65
C PHE A 11 7.46 -34.27 -74.26
N GLU A 12 7.70 -35.58 -74.21
CA GLU A 12 7.90 -36.30 -72.96
C GLU A 12 9.19 -35.86 -72.24
N GLN A 13 10.30 -35.68 -72.99
CA GLN A 13 11.54 -35.16 -72.42
C GLN A 13 11.39 -33.71 -71.95
N SER A 14 10.76 -32.85 -72.75
CA SER A 14 10.53 -31.45 -72.39
C SER A 14 9.61 -31.31 -71.17
N SER A 15 8.61 -32.18 -71.04
CA SER A 15 7.72 -32.24 -69.88
C SER A 15 8.44 -32.70 -68.61
N LYS A 16 9.29 -33.73 -68.68
CA LYS A 16 10.12 -34.16 -67.53
C LYS A 16 11.12 -33.09 -67.12
N GLN A 17 11.72 -32.38 -68.08
CA GLN A 17 12.63 -31.28 -67.81
C GLN A 17 11.91 -30.12 -67.10
N GLN A 18 10.72 -29.74 -67.57
CA GLN A 18 9.90 -28.71 -66.91
C GLN A 18 9.44 -29.13 -65.52
N ALA A 19 9.01 -30.38 -65.32
CA ALA A 19 8.59 -30.86 -64.02
C ALA A 19 9.72 -30.77 -62.99
N ASN A 20 10.94 -31.20 -63.35
CA ASN A 20 12.12 -31.08 -62.49
C ASN A 20 12.52 -29.61 -62.22
N ASP A 21 12.44 -28.73 -63.21
CA ASP A 21 12.78 -27.32 -63.04
C ASP A 21 11.75 -26.58 -62.15
N ILE A 22 10.48 -27.00 -62.23
CA ILE A 22 9.39 -26.51 -61.39
C ILE A 22 9.53 -27.03 -59.96
N GLU A 23 9.85 -28.31 -59.74
CA GLU A 23 10.09 -28.88 -58.41
C GLU A 23 11.29 -28.21 -57.71
N GLY A 24 12.40 -27.99 -58.42
CA GLY A 24 13.57 -27.30 -57.88
C GLY A 24 13.27 -25.85 -57.48
N LYS A 25 12.52 -25.12 -58.31
CA LYS A 25 12.08 -23.76 -58.00
C LYS A 25 11.08 -23.71 -56.85
N LEU A 26 10.13 -24.65 -56.78
CA LEU A 26 9.18 -24.72 -55.67
C LEU A 26 9.88 -25.01 -54.33
N GLY A 27 10.82 -25.96 -54.28
CA GLY A 27 11.55 -26.27 -53.05
C GLY A 27 12.32 -25.07 -52.49
N SER A 28 13.05 -24.36 -53.35
CA SER A 28 13.77 -23.15 -52.94
C SER A 28 12.85 -22.01 -52.49
N VAL A 29 11.69 -21.82 -53.14
CA VAL A 29 10.70 -20.82 -52.76
C VAL A 29 10.03 -21.18 -51.42
N PHE A 30 9.70 -22.46 -51.20
CA PHE A 30 9.15 -22.93 -49.93
C PHE A 30 10.16 -22.76 -48.78
N GLU A 31 11.42 -23.14 -48.96
CA GLU A 31 12.45 -22.92 -47.93
C GLU A 31 12.64 -21.43 -47.63
N ALA A 32 12.68 -20.58 -48.66
CA ALA A 32 12.79 -19.14 -48.49
C ALA A 32 11.59 -18.58 -47.70
N HIS A 33 10.39 -19.07 -48.00
CA HIS A 33 9.17 -18.68 -47.32
C HIS A 33 9.15 -19.17 -45.85
N GLU A 34 9.56 -20.41 -45.59
CA GLU A 34 9.63 -20.97 -44.24
C GLU A 34 10.66 -20.22 -43.38
N ARG A 35 11.82 -19.88 -43.94
CA ARG A 35 12.83 -19.04 -43.26
C ARG A 35 12.30 -17.64 -42.97
N ALA A 36 11.57 -17.04 -43.92
CA ALA A 36 10.96 -15.72 -43.73
C ALA A 36 9.91 -15.77 -42.62
N ILE A 37 9.06 -16.80 -42.58
CA ILE A 37 8.05 -17.00 -41.53
C ILE A 37 8.73 -17.20 -40.18
N LYS A 38 9.74 -18.08 -40.06
CA LYS A 38 10.47 -18.30 -38.80
C LYS A 38 11.14 -17.02 -38.30
N LYS A 39 11.73 -16.23 -39.19
CA LYS A 39 12.36 -14.95 -38.84
C LYS A 39 11.32 -13.93 -38.35
N ALA A 40 10.18 -13.84 -39.04
CA ALA A 40 9.08 -12.98 -38.63
C ALA A 40 8.51 -13.41 -37.27
N LEU A 41 8.32 -14.72 -37.05
CA LEU A 41 7.84 -15.29 -35.79
C LEU A 41 8.80 -15.00 -34.63
N ASN A 42 10.10 -15.25 -34.82
CA ASN A 42 11.10 -15.05 -33.77
C ASN A 42 11.27 -13.55 -33.44
N SER A 43 11.20 -12.68 -34.45
CA SER A 43 11.18 -11.23 -34.26
C SER A 43 9.92 -10.77 -33.52
N SER A 44 8.76 -11.35 -33.81
CA SER A 44 7.51 -11.06 -33.10
C SER A 44 7.60 -11.52 -31.65
N GLU A 45 8.09 -12.74 -31.40
CA GLU A 45 8.28 -13.31 -30.08
C GLU A 45 9.23 -12.47 -29.21
N GLN A 46 10.37 -12.03 -29.76
CA GLN A 46 11.27 -11.11 -29.08
C GLN A 46 10.58 -9.77 -28.77
N SER A 47 9.88 -9.18 -29.73
CA SER A 47 9.19 -7.90 -29.49
C SER A 47 8.11 -8.01 -28.41
N ILE A 48 7.39 -9.14 -28.37
CA ILE A 48 6.36 -9.40 -27.36
C ILE A 48 7.01 -9.62 -25.99
N LYS A 49 8.10 -10.39 -25.92
CA LYS A 49 8.87 -10.60 -24.68
C LYS A 49 9.42 -9.28 -24.12
N ASP A 50 10.00 -8.45 -24.98
CA ASP A 50 10.54 -7.15 -24.57
C ASP A 50 9.44 -6.19 -24.11
N ALA A 51 8.30 -6.15 -24.82
CA ALA A 51 7.15 -5.34 -24.42
C ALA A 51 6.55 -5.80 -23.07
N ILE A 52 6.46 -7.12 -22.84
CA ILE A 52 5.98 -7.67 -21.56
C ILE A 52 6.96 -7.34 -20.43
N HIS A 53 8.26 -7.47 -20.68
CA HIS A 53 9.28 -7.19 -19.67
C HIS A 53 9.30 -5.71 -19.26
N ASP A 54 9.22 -4.80 -20.23
CA ASP A 54 9.18 -3.37 -19.96
C ASP A 54 7.90 -2.96 -19.21
N GLN A 55 6.76 -3.55 -19.60
CA GLN A 55 5.49 -3.33 -18.92
C GLN A 55 5.49 -3.87 -17.48
N GLN A 56 6.12 -5.02 -17.23
CA GLN A 56 6.21 -5.61 -15.89
C GLN A 56 7.11 -4.79 -14.95
N SER A 57 8.21 -4.24 -15.47
CA SER A 57 9.10 -3.34 -14.72
C SER A 57 8.39 -2.06 -14.30
N GLN A 58 7.65 -1.44 -15.23
CA GLN A 58 6.91 -0.20 -14.96
C GLN A 58 5.77 -0.41 -13.96
N ILE A 59 5.02 -1.51 -14.08
CA ILE A 59 3.94 -1.84 -13.14
C ILE A 59 4.50 -2.12 -11.74
N GLY A 60 5.60 -2.89 -11.64
CA GLY A 60 6.26 -3.17 -10.37
C GLY A 60 6.70 -1.89 -9.66
N TRP A 61 7.30 -0.95 -10.39
CA TRP A 61 7.76 0.33 -9.85
C TRP A 61 6.61 1.20 -9.34
N ILE A 62 5.50 1.30 -10.08
CA ILE A 62 4.33 2.10 -9.68
C ILE A 62 3.68 1.52 -8.43
N LEU A 63 3.57 0.19 -8.34
CA LEU A 63 3.01 -0.48 -7.17
C LEU A 63 3.86 -0.27 -5.92
N VAL A 64 5.18 -0.47 -6.01
CA VAL A 64 6.10 -0.25 -4.87
C VAL A 64 6.08 1.22 -4.42
N LYS A 65 6.06 2.17 -5.37
CA LYS A 65 5.98 3.59 -5.05
C LYS A 65 4.70 3.94 -4.29
N ASN A 66 3.55 3.49 -4.78
CA ASN A 66 2.26 3.81 -4.17
C ASN A 66 2.05 3.09 -2.83
N TRP A 67 2.44 1.82 -2.72
CA TRP A 67 2.37 1.08 -1.46
C TRP A 67 3.35 1.62 -0.40
N GLY A 68 4.56 1.97 -0.81
CA GLY A 68 5.55 2.60 0.06
C GLY A 68 5.03 3.92 0.63
N TRP A 69 4.42 4.76 -0.21
CA TRP A 69 3.83 6.02 0.24
C TRP A 69 2.67 5.82 1.21
N MET A 70 1.80 4.84 0.94
CA MET A 70 0.68 4.50 1.83
C MET A 70 1.15 4.05 3.22
N LEU A 71 2.20 3.23 3.29
CA LEU A 71 2.81 2.79 4.56
C LEU A 71 3.43 3.95 5.33
N VAL A 72 4.15 4.84 4.64
CA VAL A 72 4.75 6.03 5.27
C VAL A 72 3.68 6.93 5.87
N CYS A 73 2.60 7.22 5.14
CA CYS A 73 1.48 8.00 5.67
C CYS A 73 0.79 7.32 6.85
N GLY A 74 0.58 6.00 6.78
CA GLY A 74 -0.01 5.23 7.87
C GLY A 74 0.83 5.29 9.14
N LEU A 75 2.14 5.06 9.04
CA LEU A 75 3.07 5.14 10.17
C LEU A 75 3.15 6.55 10.76
N PHE A 76 3.14 7.59 9.91
CA PHE A 76 3.14 8.98 10.37
C PHE A 76 1.89 9.31 11.18
N LEU A 77 0.71 8.88 10.73
CA LEU A 77 -0.54 9.06 11.47
C LEU A 77 -0.55 8.32 12.81
N LEU A 78 -0.08 7.07 12.83
CA LEU A 78 0.01 6.28 14.07
C LEU A 78 0.99 6.90 15.07
N SER A 79 2.12 7.43 14.58
CA SER A 79 3.09 8.14 15.40
C SER A 79 2.49 9.41 16.02
N ALA A 80 1.75 10.20 15.23
CA ALA A 80 1.09 11.41 15.72
C ALA A 80 0.05 11.08 16.81
N MET A 81 -0.78 10.06 16.60
CA MET A 81 -1.78 9.63 17.59
C MET A 81 -1.12 9.13 18.89
N SER A 82 -0.06 8.34 18.79
CA SER A 82 0.66 7.81 19.95
C SER A 82 1.31 8.93 20.78
N GLY A 83 1.86 9.96 20.13
CA GLY A 83 2.42 11.12 20.80
C GLY A 83 1.39 11.91 21.62
N ILE A 84 0.17 12.07 21.09
CA ILE A 84 -0.92 12.76 21.79
C ILE A 84 -1.35 11.98 23.03
N LEU A 85 -1.50 10.65 22.92
CA LEU A 85 -1.84 9.77 24.04
C LEU A 85 -0.79 9.84 25.17
N TRP A 86 0.50 9.84 24.82
CA TRP A 86 1.58 9.99 25.80
C TRP A 86 1.51 11.32 26.53
N TYR A 87 1.30 12.42 25.79
CA TYR A 87 1.21 13.76 26.37
C TYR A 87 0.02 13.89 27.31
N GLN A 88 -1.16 13.41 26.90
CA GLN A 88 -2.34 13.41 27.76
C GLN A 88 -2.14 12.53 29.01
N GLY A 89 -1.54 11.35 28.86
CA GLY A 89 -1.24 10.46 29.99
C GLY A 89 -0.29 11.11 31.00
N LYS A 90 0.77 11.76 30.54
CA LYS A 90 1.71 12.49 31.42
C LYS A 90 1.02 13.63 32.17
N LEU A 91 0.19 14.40 31.47
CA LEU A 91 -0.52 15.53 32.06
C LEU A 91 -1.52 15.06 33.13
N ILE A 92 -2.23 13.96 32.89
CA ILE A 92 -3.16 13.35 33.85
C ILE A 92 -2.39 12.88 35.10
N ALA A 93 -1.25 12.20 34.92
CA ALA A 93 -0.44 11.72 36.03
C ALA A 93 0.08 12.88 36.91
N GLU A 94 0.54 13.97 36.29
CA GLU A 94 1.02 15.15 37.01
C GLU A 94 -0.10 15.85 37.79
N ARG A 95 -1.29 15.99 37.18
CA ARG A 95 -2.47 16.57 37.82
C ARG A 95 -2.99 15.70 38.96
N TYR A 96 -2.94 14.38 38.80
CA TYR A 96 -3.34 13.43 39.85
C TYR A 96 -2.38 13.48 41.05
N ALA A 97 -1.07 13.49 40.82
CA ALA A 97 -0.08 13.66 41.88
C ALA A 97 -0.25 15.00 42.61
N THR A 98 -0.55 16.07 41.88
CA THR A 98 -0.84 17.39 42.45
C THR A 98 -2.12 17.34 43.30
N LEU A 99 -3.18 16.70 42.82
CA LEU A 99 -4.44 16.51 43.57
C LEU A 99 -4.23 15.70 44.84
N GLU A 100 -3.49 14.60 44.79
CA GLU A 100 -3.14 13.80 45.98
C GLU A 100 -2.30 14.60 46.97
N THR A 101 -1.40 15.46 46.49
CA THR A 101 -0.62 16.35 47.37
C THR A 101 -1.51 17.42 48.01
N LEU A 102 -2.45 17.99 47.26
CA LEU A 102 -3.44 18.94 47.80
C LEU A 102 -4.36 18.24 48.80
N LYS A 103 -4.79 17.02 48.52
CA LYS A 103 -5.57 16.16 49.41
C LYS A 103 -4.80 15.83 50.69
N ALA A 104 -3.50 15.54 50.61
CA ALA A 104 -2.68 15.32 51.80
C ALA A 104 -2.49 16.60 52.65
N LYS A 105 -2.55 17.78 52.02
CA LYS A 105 -2.37 19.09 52.67
C LYS A 105 -3.67 19.77 53.12
N GLY A 106 -4.81 19.07 53.13
CA GLY A 106 -6.09 19.63 53.63
C GLY A 106 -7.05 20.13 52.55
N GLY A 107 -6.74 19.95 51.26
CA GLY A 107 -7.53 20.48 50.13
C GLY A 107 -8.78 19.67 49.78
N ALA A 108 -9.04 18.55 50.44
CA ALA A 108 -10.23 17.71 50.24
C ALA A 108 -11.46 18.28 50.98
N LEU A 109 -11.82 19.51 50.63
CA LEU A 109 -12.91 20.23 51.30
C LEU A 109 -14.25 19.83 50.68
N THR A 110 -15.21 19.45 51.52
CA THR A 110 -16.58 19.24 51.07
C THR A 110 -17.25 20.60 50.88
N THR A 111 -17.29 21.10 49.65
CA THR A 111 -17.91 22.39 49.33
C THR A 111 -19.35 22.21 48.85
N ALA A 112 -20.27 23.02 49.38
CA ALA A 112 -21.64 23.13 48.92
C ALA A 112 -22.00 24.61 48.69
N THR A 113 -22.97 24.84 47.83
CA THR A 113 -23.49 26.20 47.61
C THR A 113 -24.62 26.45 48.59
N CYS A 114 -24.49 27.43 49.49
CA CYS A 114 -25.49 27.70 50.52
C CYS A 114 -26.10 29.10 50.40
N GLY A 115 -27.39 29.18 50.77
CA GLY A 115 -28.18 30.41 50.78
C GLY A 115 -28.67 30.85 49.39
N ASP A 116 -29.63 31.78 49.37
CA ASP A 116 -30.20 32.33 48.13
C ASP A 116 -29.16 33.05 47.24
N ASP A 117 -28.08 33.54 47.85
CA ASP A 117 -26.96 34.22 47.17
C ASP A 117 -25.94 33.28 46.51
N ARG A 118 -26.14 31.95 46.55
CA ARG A 118 -25.22 30.94 45.99
C ARG A 118 -23.76 31.07 46.45
N LYS A 119 -23.51 31.32 47.73
CA LYS A 119 -22.14 31.44 48.26
C LYS A 119 -21.50 30.06 48.46
N LEU A 120 -20.18 29.96 48.23
CA LEU A 120 -19.41 28.73 48.46
C LEU A 120 -19.23 28.51 49.96
N CYS A 121 -19.73 27.40 50.47
CA CYS A 121 -19.61 27.01 51.87
C CYS A 121 -18.86 25.69 51.99
N ILE A 122 -18.13 25.51 53.09
CA ILE A 122 -17.38 24.29 53.39
C ILE A 122 -18.05 23.60 54.58
N LEU A 123 -18.22 22.29 54.49
CA LEU A 123 -18.80 21.49 55.56
C LEU A 123 -17.76 21.30 56.68
N MET A 124 -18.08 21.70 57.90
CA MET A 124 -17.18 21.60 59.06
C MET A 124 -17.59 20.42 59.95
N ASP A 125 -16.64 19.80 60.64
CA ASP A 125 -16.96 18.82 61.69
C ASP A 125 -17.33 19.56 62.98
N GLU A 126 -18.59 19.41 63.41
CA GLU A 126 -19.09 20.03 64.64
C GLU A 126 -18.67 19.27 65.91
N LYS A 127 -18.18 18.04 65.79
CA LYS A 127 -17.80 17.19 66.93
C LYS A 127 -16.41 17.50 67.49
N GLU A 128 -15.48 17.88 66.62
CA GLU A 128 -14.08 18.21 66.97
C GLU A 128 -13.96 19.58 67.67
N GLY A 129 -15.00 20.41 67.64
CA GLY A 129 -15.02 21.70 68.34
C GLY A 129 -14.14 22.78 67.68
N LYS A 130 -13.95 23.90 68.40
CA LYS A 130 -13.06 24.99 67.98
C LYS A 130 -11.70 24.85 68.64
N PHE A 131 -10.63 25.01 67.85
CA PHE A 131 -9.26 25.04 68.33
C PHE A 131 -8.81 26.49 68.62
N GLU A 132 -7.73 26.65 69.39
CA GLU A 132 -7.19 27.97 69.74
C GLU A 132 -6.92 28.81 68.48
N GLY A 133 -7.32 30.09 68.52
CA GLY A 133 -7.23 30.99 67.36
C GLY A 133 -8.43 30.94 66.40
N GLY A 134 -9.49 30.20 66.73
CA GLY A 134 -10.75 30.20 65.96
C GLY A 134 -10.77 29.23 64.78
N TYR A 135 -9.76 28.36 64.67
CA TYR A 135 -9.70 27.30 63.67
C TYR A 135 -10.77 26.23 63.92
N ARG A 136 -11.27 25.64 62.82
CA ARG A 136 -12.21 24.52 62.83
C ARG A 136 -11.78 23.51 61.76
N ILE A 137 -12.02 22.23 62.02
CA ILE A 137 -11.65 21.15 61.10
C ILE A 137 -12.79 20.95 60.08
N PRO A 138 -12.50 20.96 58.76
CA PRO A 138 -13.47 20.60 57.74
C PRO A 138 -13.80 19.11 57.82
N LYS A 139 -15.08 18.74 57.62
CA LYS A 139 -15.53 17.35 57.71
C LYS A 139 -14.83 16.48 56.66
N GLY A 140 -14.11 15.44 57.11
CA GLY A 140 -13.36 14.53 56.24
C GLY A 140 -11.84 14.47 56.49
N TYR A 141 -11.35 15.23 57.47
CA TYR A 141 -10.01 15.15 58.08
C TYR A 141 -10.16 14.89 59.57
#